data_AF-A0A2D4F3J2-F1
#
_entry.id   AF-A0A2D4F3J2-F1
#
_cell.length_a   1.000
_cell.length_b   1.000
_cell.length_c   1.000
_cell.angle_alpha   90.00
_cell.angle_beta   90.00
_cell.angle_gamma   90.00
#
_symmetry.space_group_name_H-M   'P 1'
#
loop_
_entity.id
_entity.type
_entity.pdbx_description
1 polymer ?
#
loop_
_entity_poly.entity_id
_entity_poly.type
_entity_poly.pdbx_seq_one_letter_code
_entity_poly.pdbx_strand_id
1 'polypeptide(L)'
;AGETSGVAREFMASMTAMDLTQLISGPTHIGGSTLDLVFVSGQWQSELKLGALVTEPLSWTDHSLLRLDFLTAAPSRRESEPPRWFRPRRLMEPDRFQRELGEIPETLAHGSSGELMA
;
A
#
# COMPACT_ATOMS: atom_id res chain seq x y z
N ALA A 1 24.85 -2.57 -11.13
CA ALA A 1 24.15 -2.35 -9.85
C ALA A 1 24.19 -0.86 -9.58
N GLY A 2 23.06 -0.16 -9.78
CA GLY A 2 23.00 1.28 -9.54
C GLY A 2 23.00 1.55 -8.04
N GLU A 3 23.85 2.47 -7.58
CA GLU A 3 23.78 2.99 -6.21
C GLU A 3 22.35 3.49 -5.96
N THR A 4 21.71 2.98 -4.92
CA THR A 4 20.45 3.55 -4.43
C THR A 4 20.74 5.00 -4.04
N SER A 5 20.17 5.94 -4.79
CA SER A 5 20.27 7.38 -4.51
C SER A 5 20.01 7.66 -3.02
N GLY A 6 20.70 8.65 -2.44
CA GLY A 6 20.52 9.03 -1.03
C GLY A 6 19.05 9.26 -0.65
N VAL A 7 18.26 9.80 -1.59
CA VAL A 7 16.82 10.00 -1.46
C VAL A 7 16.06 8.67 -1.30
N ALA A 8 16.41 7.64 -2.08
CA ALA A 8 15.79 6.33 -1.95
C ALA A 8 16.11 5.69 -0.61
N ARG A 9 17.34 5.88 -0.10
CA ARG A 9 17.73 5.39 1.22
C ARG A 9 16.96 6.07 2.34
N GLU A 10 16.81 7.39 2.28
CA GLU A 10 16.02 8.16 3.25
C GLU A 10 14.55 7.76 3.21
N PHE A 11 13.97 7.62 2.02
CA PHE A 11 12.61 7.14 1.84
C PHE A 11 12.40 5.76 2.49
N MET A 12 13.29 4.80 2.22
CA MET A 12 13.23 3.46 2.82
C MET A 12 13.42 3.48 4.35
N ALA A 13 14.27 4.38 4.85
CA ALA A 13 14.46 4.59 6.28
C ALA A 13 13.18 5.15 6.93
N SER A 14 12.49 6.10 6.27
CA SER A 14 11.20 6.62 6.74
C SER A 14 10.13 5.53 6.79
N MET A 15 10.04 4.67 5.76
CA MET A 15 9.09 3.55 5.76
C MET A 15 9.36 2.59 6.91
N THR A 16 10.64 2.23 7.13
CA THR A 16 11.05 1.40 8.27
C THR A 16 10.71 2.06 9.62
N ALA A 17 10.93 3.37 9.75
CA ALA A 17 10.61 4.12 10.97
C ALA A 17 9.09 4.17 11.25
N MET A 18 8.25 4.09 10.21
CA MET A 18 6.79 3.95 10.32
C MET A 18 6.33 2.50 10.53
N ASP A 19 7.25 1.57 10.85
CA ASP A 19 6.97 0.14 11.00
C ASP A 19 6.33 -0.48 9.73
N LEU A 20 6.74 0.02 8.56
CA LEU A 20 6.30 -0.49 7.27
C LEU A 20 7.38 -1.39 6.65
N THR A 21 6.98 -2.59 6.26
CA THR A 21 7.84 -3.56 5.58
C THR A 21 7.48 -3.64 4.11
N GLN A 22 8.48 -3.56 3.24
CA GLN A 22 8.30 -3.67 1.80
C GLN A 22 8.04 -5.13 1.40
N LEU A 23 7.02 -5.36 0.58
CA LEU A 23 6.66 -6.69 0.06
C LEU A 23 7.35 -7.01 -1.27
N ILE A 24 7.64 -6.00 -2.08
CA ILE A 24 8.22 -6.15 -3.42
C ILE A 24 9.71 -5.80 -3.38
N SER A 25 10.58 -6.75 -3.69
CA SER A 25 12.03 -6.51 -3.79
C SER A 25 12.59 -6.74 -5.20
N GLY A 26 11.78 -7.26 -6.13
CA GLY A 26 12.18 -7.56 -7.50
C GLY A 26 11.90 -6.41 -8.49
N PRO A 27 12.41 -6.50 -9.74
CA PRO A 27 12.12 -5.53 -10.78
C PRO A 27 10.63 -5.43 -11.08
N THR A 28 10.14 -4.21 -11.20
CA THR A 28 8.76 -3.89 -11.58
C THR A 28 8.68 -3.13 -12.90
N HIS A 29 9.83 -2.82 -13.48
CA HIS A 29 9.97 -2.16 -14.77
C HIS A 29 10.94 -2.94 -15.67
N ILE A 30 10.73 -2.91 -17.00
CA ILE A 30 11.56 -3.62 -18.00
C ILE A 30 13.05 -3.23 -17.90
N GLY A 31 13.36 -2.02 -17.43
CA GLY A 31 14.72 -1.55 -17.19
C GLY A 31 15.45 -2.23 -16.01
N GLY A 32 14.81 -3.20 -15.35
CA GLY A 32 15.38 -3.92 -14.22
C GLY A 32 15.30 -3.17 -12.88
N SER A 33 14.57 -2.05 -12.85
CA SER A 33 14.37 -1.24 -11.64
C SER A 33 13.11 -1.65 -10.88
N THR A 34 13.13 -1.40 -9.57
CA THR A 34 11.97 -1.55 -8.68
C THR A 34 11.43 -0.14 -8.41
N LEU A 35 10.43 0.27 -9.18
CA LEU A 35 9.81 1.60 -9.09
C LEU A 35 8.45 1.55 -8.38
N ASP A 36 7.70 0.48 -8.62
CA ASP A 36 6.45 0.20 -7.91
C ASP A 36 6.73 -0.47 -6.56
N LEU A 37 6.27 0.15 -5.48
CA LEU A 37 6.53 -0.26 -4.11
C LEU A 37 5.22 -0.60 -3.39
N VAL A 38 5.20 -1.71 -2.66
CA VAL A 38 4.08 -2.09 -1.79
C VAL A 38 4.62 -2.32 -0.39
N PHE A 39 3.98 -1.69 0.60
CA PHE A 39 4.34 -1.80 2.00
C PHE A 39 3.18 -2.36 2.81
N VAL A 40 3.51 -3.14 3.84
CA VAL A 40 2.58 -3.60 4.86
C VAL A 40 3.06 -3.16 6.23
N SER A 41 2.16 -2.68 7.08
CA SER A 41 2.51 -2.38 8.47
C SER A 41 2.82 -3.67 9.23
N GLY A 42 3.82 -3.64 10.12
CA GLY A 42 4.19 -4.77 10.99
C GLY A 42 3.01 -5.37 11.74
N GLN A 43 2.07 -4.52 12.18
CA GLN A 43 0.83 -4.92 12.87
C GLN A 43 -0.04 -5.85 12.01
N TRP A 44 -0.03 -5.65 10.70
CA TRP A 44 -0.83 -6.43 9.76
C TRP A 44 -0.09 -7.64 9.21
N GLN A 45 1.21 -7.83 9.47
CA GLN A 45 1.93 -9.00 8.95
C GLN A 45 1.45 -10.32 9.58
N SER A 46 1.04 -10.28 10.85
CA SER A 46 0.47 -11.43 11.54
C SER A 46 -0.99 -11.70 11.13
N GLU A 47 -1.72 -10.64 10.77
CA GLU A 47 -3.14 -10.70 10.41
C GLU A 47 -3.38 -10.92 8.90
N LEU A 48 -2.57 -10.33 8.02
CA LEU A 48 -2.61 -10.54 6.57
C LEU A 48 -1.68 -11.67 6.20
N LYS A 49 -2.24 -12.87 6.05
CA LYS A 49 -1.50 -13.99 5.46
C LYS A 49 -1.36 -13.76 3.96
N LEU A 50 -0.23 -13.21 3.54
CA LEU A 50 0.11 -13.12 2.13
C LEU A 50 0.36 -14.53 1.58
N GLY A 51 -0.35 -14.87 0.51
CA GLY A 51 -0.17 -16.10 -0.26
C GLY A 51 0.87 -15.88 -1.35
N ALA A 52 0.45 -15.98 -2.60
CA ALA A 52 1.32 -15.72 -3.73
C ALA A 52 1.49 -14.20 -3.96
N LEU A 53 2.73 -13.78 -4.17
CA LEU A 53 3.06 -12.48 -4.71
C LEU A 53 3.72 -12.72 -6.07
N VAL A 54 3.08 -12.23 -7.13
CA VAL A 54 3.51 -12.47 -8.51
C VAL A 54 3.70 -11.13 -9.21
N THR A 55 4.82 -11.01 -9.91
CA THR A 55 5.11 -9.89 -10.81
C THR A 55 5.02 -10.42 -12.24
N GLU A 56 4.03 -9.96 -13.00
CA GLU A 56 3.75 -10.45 -14.36
C GLU A 56 4.04 -9.36 -15.39
N PRO A 57 4.84 -9.63 -16.44
CA PRO A 57 5.08 -8.64 -17.48
C PRO A 57 3.81 -8.38 -18.30
N LEU A 58 3.57 -7.12 -18.65
CA LEU A 58 2.47 -6.72 -19.53
C LEU A 58 3.02 -6.27 -20.89
N SER A 59 2.34 -6.64 -21.97
CA SER A 59 2.82 -6.37 -23.33
C SER A 59 2.62 -4.92 -23.81
N TRP A 60 1.87 -4.12 -23.06
CA TRP A 60 1.40 -2.80 -23.48
C TRP A 60 1.94 -1.66 -22.60
N THR A 61 2.73 -1.98 -21.59
CA THR A 61 3.42 -1.03 -20.71
C THR A 61 4.81 -1.56 -20.39
N ASP A 62 5.71 -0.66 -20.04
CA ASP A 62 7.04 -0.96 -19.53
C ASP A 62 7.07 -1.33 -18.03
N HIS A 63 5.93 -1.26 -17.35
CA HIS A 63 5.73 -1.76 -15.99
C HIS A 63 5.15 -3.19 -15.98
N SER A 64 5.44 -3.92 -14.91
CA SER A 64 4.86 -5.24 -14.62
C SER A 64 3.62 -5.11 -13.74
N LEU A 65 2.65 -6.00 -13.94
CA LEU A 65 1.52 -6.16 -13.04
C LEU A 65 1.98 -6.80 -11.73
N LEU A 66 1.66 -6.17 -10.61
CA LEU A 66 1.83 -6.74 -9.28
C LEU A 66 0.53 -7.39 -8.82
N ARG A 67 0.55 -8.71 -8.60
CA ARG A 67 -0.57 -9.47 -8.09
C ARG A 67 -0.23 -9.99 -6.69
N LEU A 68 -1.05 -9.60 -5.72
CA LEU A 68 -0.94 -10.02 -4.33
C LEU A 68 -2.18 -10.83 -3.96
N ASP A 69 -1.99 -12.11 -3.63
CA ASP A 69 -3.05 -12.98 -3.16
C ASP A 69 -3.04 -12.98 -1.62
N PHE A 70 -4.14 -12.62 -0.98
CA PHE A 70 -4.29 -12.68 0.48
C PHE A 70 -5.09 -13.92 0.87
N LEU A 71 -4.52 -14.75 1.74
CA LEU A 71 -5.09 -16.01 2.22
C LEU A 71 -6.01 -15.84 3.42
N THR A 72 -5.99 -14.66 4.04
CA THR A 72 -7.01 -14.35 5.03
C THR A 72 -8.37 -14.23 4.37
N ALA A 73 -9.40 -14.73 5.07
CA ALA A 73 -10.78 -14.46 4.69
C ALA A 73 -10.90 -12.96 4.44
N ALA A 74 -11.42 -12.58 3.27
CA ALA A 74 -11.57 -11.18 2.85
C ALA A 74 -11.96 -10.37 4.09
N PRO A 75 -11.20 -9.31 4.47
CA PRO A 75 -11.39 -8.61 5.73
C PRO A 75 -12.87 -8.38 5.85
N SER A 76 -13.48 -9.10 6.80
CA SER A 76 -14.91 -9.39 6.77
C SER A 76 -15.58 -8.06 6.56
N ARG A 77 -16.18 -7.88 5.37
CA ARG A 77 -17.08 -6.78 5.08
C ARG A 77 -17.85 -6.58 6.37
N ARG A 78 -17.82 -5.39 6.99
CA ARG A 78 -18.72 -5.12 8.12
C ARG A 78 -20.08 -5.56 7.62
N GLU A 79 -20.58 -6.72 8.06
CA GLU A 79 -21.72 -7.39 7.41
C GLU A 79 -22.97 -6.49 7.46
N SER A 80 -22.89 -5.43 8.28
CA SER A 80 -23.84 -4.35 8.45
C SER A 80 -23.85 -3.25 7.38
N GLU A 81 -22.83 -3.07 6.52
CA GLU A 81 -22.82 -1.98 5.52
C GLU A 81 -23.07 -2.46 4.07
N PRO A 82 -23.96 -1.76 3.33
CA PRO A 82 -24.15 -2.02 1.91
C PRO A 82 -22.88 -1.63 1.11
N PRO A 83 -22.61 -2.27 -0.03
CA PRO A 83 -21.47 -1.90 -0.88
C PRO A 83 -21.60 -0.44 -1.31
N ARG A 84 -20.55 0.36 -1.13
CA ARG A 84 -20.53 1.74 -1.65
C ARG A 84 -20.07 1.74 -3.10
N TRP A 85 -20.85 2.41 -3.94
CA TRP A 85 -20.50 2.67 -5.33
C TRP A 85 -19.87 4.04 -5.45
N PHE A 86 -18.61 4.07 -5.88
CA PHE A 86 -17.89 5.32 -6.10
C PHE A 86 -17.87 5.67 -7.58
N ARG A 87 -18.05 6.95 -7.89
CA ARG A 87 -17.77 7.47 -9.23
C ARG A 87 -16.27 7.74 -9.32
N PRO A 88 -15.51 7.10 -10.23
CA PRO A 88 -14.06 7.26 -10.29
C PRO A 88 -13.59 8.72 -10.34
N ARG A 89 -14.30 9.58 -11.09
CA ARG A 89 -14.00 11.02 -11.16
C ARG A 89 -14.04 11.74 -9.81
N ARG A 90 -14.87 11.27 -8.86
CA ARG A 90 -14.97 11.86 -7.53
C ARG A 90 -13.86 11.39 -6.60
N LEU A 91 -13.22 10.26 -6.88
CA LEU A 91 -12.05 9.79 -6.14
C LEU A 91 -10.77 10.52 -6.56
N MET A 92 -10.76 11.16 -7.73
CA MET A 92 -9.62 11.94 -8.22
C MET A 92 -9.55 13.36 -7.65
N GLU A 93 -10.58 13.82 -6.93
CA GLU A 93 -10.63 15.15 -6.30
C GLU A 93 -10.38 14.98 -4.78
N PRO A 94 -9.32 15.56 -4.19
CA PRO A 94 -8.90 15.27 -2.81
C PRO A 94 -10.02 15.42 -1.76
N ASP A 95 -10.77 16.53 -1.82
CA ASP A 95 -11.86 16.82 -0.88
C ASP A 95 -13.07 15.88 -1.04
N ARG A 96 -13.24 15.31 -2.24
CA ARG A 96 -14.29 14.33 -2.50
C ARG A 96 -13.83 12.93 -2.20
N PHE A 97 -12.55 12.62 -2.39
CA PHE A 97 -11.96 11.34 -2.02
C PHE A 97 -12.18 11.06 -0.54
N GLN A 98 -11.87 12.02 0.34
CA GLN A 98 -12.10 11.87 1.78
C GLN A 98 -13.60 11.71 2.12
N ARG A 99 -14.47 12.52 1.50
CA ARG A 99 -15.93 12.42 1.72
C ARG A 99 -16.52 11.10 1.24
N GLU A 100 -16.06 10.57 0.12
CA GLU A 100 -16.56 9.33 -0.46
C GLU A 100 -16.03 8.11 0.34
N LEU A 101 -14.76 8.10 0.75
CA LEU A 101 -14.21 7.06 1.63
C LEU A 101 -14.91 7.03 3.01
N GLY A 102 -15.42 8.16 3.47
CA GLY A 102 -16.00 8.32 4.80
C GLY A 102 -14.94 8.44 5.89
N GLU A 103 -15.36 8.41 7.15
CA GLU A 103 -14.43 8.38 8.28
C GLU A 103 -13.67 7.06 8.26
N ILE A 104 -12.35 7.13 8.09
CA ILE A 104 -11.47 6.00 8.35
C ILE A 104 -11.61 5.70 9.84
N PRO A 105 -12.04 4.49 10.25
CA PRO A 105 -12.22 4.16 11.65
C PRO A 105 -10.98 4.54 12.46
N GLU A 106 -11.15 5.16 13.63
CA GLU A 106 -10.04 5.48 14.56
C GLU A 106 -9.25 4.21 14.97
N THR A 107 -9.85 3.03 14.82
CA THR A 107 -9.18 1.74 15.00
C THR A 107 -8.16 1.41 13.90
N LEU A 108 -8.24 2.06 12.73
CA LEU A 108 -7.25 1.99 11.65
C LEU A 108 -6.29 3.19 11.66
N ALA A 109 -6.61 4.24 12.41
CA ALA A 109 -5.79 5.42 12.59
C ALA A 109 -5.27 5.45 14.04
N HIS A 110 -4.16 4.79 14.33
CA HIS A 110 -3.56 4.93 15.65
C HIS A 110 -2.69 6.17 15.77
N GLY A 111 -2.99 6.93 16.83
CA GLY A 111 -2.17 7.99 17.39
C GLY A 111 -2.14 9.23 16.52
N SER A 112 -2.89 10.26 16.92
CA SER A 112 -2.56 11.64 16.55
C SER A 112 -1.05 11.81 16.58
N SER A 113 -0.46 12.22 15.46
CA SER A 113 0.96 12.51 15.30
C SER A 113 1.36 13.77 16.08
N GLY A 114 0.99 13.82 17.36
CA GLY A 114 1.19 14.92 18.31
C GLY A 114 2.15 14.58 19.46
N GLU A 115 2.71 13.37 19.52
CA GLU A 115 3.62 12.94 20.60
C GLU A 115 5.10 12.85 20.17
N LEU A 116 5.49 13.55 19.09
CA LEU A 116 6.89 13.71 18.65
C LEU A 116 7.42 15.15 18.82
N MET A 117 6.84 15.92 19.73
CA MET A 117 7.36 17.21 20.19
C MET A 117 7.24 17.30 21.72
N ALA A 118 8.10 16.57 22.43
CA ALA A 118 8.47 16.84 23.82
C ALA A 118 9.93 16.45 24.04
#